data_AF-A0A401MQE2-F1
#
_entry.id   AF-A0A401MQE2-F1
#
_cell.length_a   1.000
_cell.length_b   1.000
_cell.length_c   1.000
_cell.angle_alpha   90.00
_cell.angle_beta   90.00
_cell.angle_gamma   90.00
#
_symmetry.space_group_name_H-M   'P 1'
#
loop_
_entity.id
_entity.type
_entity.pdbx_description
1 polymer ?
#
loop_
_entity_poly.entity_id
_entity_poly.type
_entity_poly.pdbx_seq_one_letter_code
_entity_poly.pdbx_strand_id
1 'polypeptide(L)'
;MTAPWLLPQQDARTGRDRLEVLTALISGPEFDPVLRGGVLKIPPMHPVYPWSCTVVDCARPRWRRYAMCSVHAGQWQEAEACGMSRAQFLRTAEPLAATEMPEAMMCRICPQRPALSLQLVLCFRHRNRWLSHLKRHPGGGVSEFERWLADQPTLPGYGECRADVCDELAVSPLGLCGVHERGYIRAGRPGGAKLPKNFFAT
;
A
#
# COMPACT_ATOMS: atom_id res chain seq x y z
N MET A 1 -54.59 16.96 42.53
CA MET A 1 -54.27 16.66 41.11
C MET A 1 -53.54 17.86 40.55
N THR A 2 -52.22 17.81 40.49
CA THR A 2 -51.35 18.92 40.06
C THR A 2 -50.41 18.36 39.00
N ALA A 3 -50.61 18.77 37.75
CA ALA A 3 -49.80 18.37 36.61
C ALA A 3 -48.37 18.91 36.75
N PRO A 4 -47.32 18.16 36.37
CA PRO A 4 -45.98 18.69 36.31
C PRO A 4 -45.85 19.61 35.09
N TRP A 5 -45.23 20.76 35.35
CA TRP A 5 -44.70 21.68 34.37
C TRP A 5 -43.86 20.92 33.33
N LEU A 6 -44.22 21.07 32.06
CA LEU A 6 -43.33 20.75 30.94
C LEU A 6 -42.42 21.96 30.76
N LEU A 7 -41.18 21.91 31.25
CA LEU A 7 -40.15 22.81 30.74
C LEU A 7 -39.89 22.39 29.28
N PRO A 8 -39.88 23.32 28.31
CA PRO A 8 -39.36 23.01 27.00
C PRO A 8 -37.88 22.66 27.16
N GLN A 9 -37.51 21.42 26.82
CA GLN A 9 -36.13 21.05 26.57
C GLN A 9 -35.63 21.96 25.45
N GLN A 10 -34.77 22.92 25.79
CA GLN A 10 -34.00 23.64 24.80
C GLN A 10 -33.09 22.63 24.11
N ASP A 11 -33.44 22.26 22.88
CA ASP A 11 -32.55 21.50 22.00
C ASP A 11 -31.45 22.47 21.52
N ALA A 12 -30.51 22.77 22.40
CA ALA A 12 -29.35 23.61 22.11
C ALA A 12 -28.23 22.78 21.46
N ARG A 13 -28.55 21.97 20.45
CA ARG A 13 -27.54 21.53 19.49
C ARG A 13 -27.25 22.69 18.54
N THR A 14 -26.65 23.74 19.09
CA THR A 14 -25.86 24.69 18.30
C THR A 14 -24.90 23.83 17.49
N GLY A 15 -25.09 23.80 16.17
CA GLY A 15 -24.17 23.14 15.25
C GLY A 15 -22.85 23.90 15.29
N ARG A 16 -22.04 23.67 16.33
CA ARG A 16 -20.65 24.09 16.32
C ARG A 16 -20.03 23.48 15.09
N ASP A 17 -19.34 24.30 14.32
CA ASP A 17 -18.63 23.83 13.15
C ASP A 17 -17.71 22.69 13.62
N ARG A 18 -17.87 21.51 13.01
CA ARG A 18 -17.07 20.33 13.37
C ARG A 18 -15.58 20.64 13.24
N LEU A 19 -15.22 21.53 12.31
CA LEU A 19 -13.85 22.02 12.14
C LEU A 19 -13.38 22.85 13.34
N GLU A 20 -14.24 23.69 13.91
CA GLU A 20 -13.93 24.51 15.09
C GLU A 20 -13.68 23.62 16.33
N VAL A 21 -14.54 22.61 16.53
CA VAL A 21 -14.36 21.64 17.63
C VAL A 21 -13.07 20.83 17.45
N LEU A 22 -12.80 20.33 16.24
CA LEU A 22 -11.58 19.58 15.96
C LEU A 22 -10.33 20.46 16.17
N THR A 23 -10.37 21.71 15.73
CA THR A 23 -9.28 22.68 15.90
C THR A 23 -9.02 22.99 17.37
N ALA A 24 -10.08 23.18 18.17
CA ALA A 24 -9.96 23.38 19.61
C ALA A 24 -9.34 22.16 20.32
N LEU A 25 -9.72 20.94 19.90
CA LEU A 25 -9.15 19.70 20.45
C LEU A 25 -7.66 19.55 20.08
N ILE A 26 -7.29 19.78 18.82
CA ILE A 26 -5.89 19.70 18.34
C ILE A 26 -4.99 20.74 19.03
N SER A 27 -5.55 21.93 19.28
CA SER A 27 -4.83 23.04 19.94
C SER A 27 -4.77 22.90 21.46
N GLY A 28 -5.60 22.04 22.06
CA GLY A 28 -5.67 21.82 23.50
C GLY A 28 -4.41 21.12 24.05
N PRO A 29 -4.02 21.34 25.31
CA PRO A 29 -2.74 20.89 25.88
C PRO A 29 -2.57 19.38 25.92
N GLU A 30 -3.65 18.61 26.03
CA GLU A 30 -3.63 17.15 26.08
C GLU A 30 -3.45 16.47 24.71
N PHE A 31 -3.56 17.23 23.61
CA PHE A 31 -3.30 16.68 22.29
C PHE A 31 -1.81 16.37 22.13
N ASP A 32 -1.48 15.20 21.59
CA ASP A 32 -0.08 14.76 21.50
C ASP A 32 0.74 15.74 20.63
N PRO A 33 1.83 16.35 21.14
CA PRO A 33 2.69 17.24 20.36
C PRO A 33 3.22 16.61 19.06
N VAL A 34 3.42 15.29 19.01
CA VAL A 34 3.86 14.59 17.79
C VAL A 34 2.82 14.71 16.67
N LEU A 35 1.56 14.91 17.05
CA LEU A 35 0.41 15.06 16.16
C LEU A 35 0.18 16.50 15.67
N ARG A 36 0.92 17.50 16.19
CA ARG A 36 0.76 18.93 15.83
C ARG A 36 1.67 19.41 14.68
N GLY A 37 2.62 18.59 14.22
CA GLY A 37 3.53 18.94 13.12
C GLY A 37 2.94 18.65 11.73
N GLY A 38 3.45 19.34 10.68
CA GLY A 38 2.98 19.16 9.30
C GLY A 38 3.14 17.73 8.76
N VAL A 39 4.09 16.94 9.28
CA VAL A 39 4.25 15.51 9.00
C VAL A 39 4.54 14.78 10.31
N LEU A 40 3.71 13.77 10.63
CA LEU A 40 3.88 12.92 11.80
C LEU A 40 5.17 12.10 11.69
N LYS A 41 6.18 12.43 12.51
CA LYS A 41 7.41 11.62 12.62
C LYS A 41 7.27 10.61 13.76
N ILE A 42 6.74 9.43 13.44
CA ILE A 42 6.63 8.34 14.41
C ILE A 42 8.01 7.64 14.52
N PRO A 43 8.59 7.50 15.73
CA PRO A 43 9.85 6.77 15.90
C PRO A 43 9.73 5.31 15.42
N PRO A 44 10.81 4.72 14.85
CA PRO A 44 10.82 3.34 14.34
C PRO A 44 10.23 2.30 15.31
N MET A 45 10.63 2.40 16.58
CA MET A 45 10.22 1.52 17.66
C MET A 45 9.15 2.14 18.58
N HIS A 46 8.26 2.98 18.05
CA HIS A 46 7.18 3.60 18.84
C HIS A 46 6.40 2.52 19.62
N PRO A 47 6.17 2.68 20.94
CA PRO A 47 5.60 1.63 21.79
C PRO A 47 4.20 1.17 21.35
N VAL A 48 3.43 2.09 20.75
CA VAL A 48 2.05 1.81 20.29
C VAL A 48 2.00 1.52 18.77
N TYR A 49 2.90 2.09 18.00
CA TYR A 49 2.87 2.06 16.53
C TYR A 49 4.25 1.74 15.93
N PRO A 50 4.87 0.61 16.35
CA PRO A 50 6.19 0.27 15.86
C PRO A 50 6.12 -0.06 14.37
N TRP A 51 6.95 0.58 13.57
CA TRP A 51 6.97 0.39 12.12
C TRP A 51 8.28 -0.21 11.62
N SER A 52 9.37 -0.26 12.40
CA SER A 52 10.61 -0.92 11.98
C SER A 52 10.66 -2.41 12.33
N CYS A 53 11.42 -3.16 11.53
CA CYS A 53 11.79 -4.53 11.84
C CYS A 53 12.42 -4.66 13.24
N THR A 54 12.15 -5.75 13.95
CA THR A 54 12.75 -6.05 15.27
C THR A 54 14.20 -6.54 15.18
N VAL A 55 14.71 -6.92 14.01
CA VAL A 55 16.16 -7.20 13.84
C VAL A 55 16.94 -5.90 14.04
N VAL A 56 17.97 -5.95 14.88
CA VAL A 56 18.81 -4.80 15.24
C VAL A 56 19.41 -4.19 13.96
N ASP A 57 19.40 -2.86 13.87
CA ASP A 57 19.89 -2.07 12.72
C ASP A 57 19.19 -2.32 11.37
N CYS A 58 18.13 -3.13 11.34
CA CYS A 58 17.35 -3.30 10.13
C CYS A 58 16.45 -2.08 9.88
N ALA A 59 16.69 -1.38 8.77
CA ALA A 59 15.96 -0.18 8.39
C ALA A 59 14.69 -0.49 7.54
N ARG A 60 14.30 -1.76 7.42
CA ARG A 60 13.11 -2.18 6.65
C ARG A 60 11.84 -2.07 7.49
N PRO A 61 10.68 -1.76 6.86
CA PRO A 61 9.41 -1.69 7.56
C PRO A 61 8.95 -3.08 8.05
N ARG A 62 8.38 -3.08 9.24
CA ARG A 62 7.75 -4.19 9.93
C ARG A 62 6.52 -4.66 9.17
N TRP A 63 6.45 -5.96 8.96
CA TRP A 63 5.23 -6.64 8.57
C TRP A 63 4.44 -7.02 9.83
N ARG A 64 3.13 -6.68 9.86
CA ARG A 64 2.28 -6.80 11.06
C ARG A 64 2.35 -8.16 11.74
N ARG A 65 2.42 -9.25 10.97
CA ARG A 65 2.31 -10.62 11.48
C ARG A 65 3.51 -11.09 12.30
N TYR A 66 4.73 -10.69 11.94
CA TYR A 66 5.95 -11.29 12.49
C TYR A 66 6.78 -10.35 13.36
N ALA A 67 6.40 -9.09 13.49
CA ALA A 67 7.27 -8.04 14.04
C ALA A 67 8.60 -7.84 13.29
N MET A 68 8.74 -8.48 12.13
CA MET A 68 9.92 -8.43 11.27
C MET A 68 9.51 -7.90 9.90
N CYS A 69 10.46 -7.46 9.08
CA CYS A 69 10.21 -7.20 7.67
C CYS A 69 9.85 -8.50 6.93
N SER A 70 9.33 -8.41 5.70
CA SER A 70 8.94 -9.61 4.93
C SER A 70 10.10 -10.56 4.65
N VAL A 71 11.31 -10.03 4.46
CA VAL A 71 12.52 -10.83 4.20
C VAL A 71 12.92 -11.61 5.45
N HIS A 72 13.07 -10.92 6.58
CA HIS A 72 13.39 -11.57 7.87
C HIS A 72 12.28 -12.51 8.33
N ALA A 73 11.02 -12.24 8.00
CA ALA A 73 9.93 -13.17 8.27
C ALA A 73 10.11 -14.50 7.51
N GLY A 74 10.54 -14.45 6.23
CA GLY A 74 10.85 -15.65 5.46
C GLY A 74 12.07 -16.41 6.01
N GLN A 75 13.16 -15.70 6.27
CA GLN A 75 14.38 -16.28 6.86
C GLN A 75 14.11 -16.89 8.25
N TRP A 76 13.24 -16.27 9.04
CA TRP A 76 12.81 -16.81 10.32
C TRP A 76 12.09 -18.15 10.15
N GLN A 77 11.16 -18.26 9.19
CA GLN A 77 10.44 -19.51 8.94
C GLN A 77 11.39 -20.65 8.55
N GLU A 78 12.40 -20.36 7.73
CA GLU A 78 13.43 -21.32 7.35
C GLU A 78 14.29 -21.73 8.56
N ALA A 79 14.74 -20.77 9.36
CA ALA A 79 15.54 -21.02 10.55
C ALA A 79 14.77 -21.80 11.63
N GLU A 80 13.49 -21.47 11.83
CA GLU A 80 12.59 -22.17 12.75
C GLU A 80 12.39 -23.64 12.33
N ALA A 81 12.22 -23.90 11.03
CA ALA A 81 12.15 -25.26 10.50
C ALA A 81 13.44 -26.07 10.73
N CYS A 82 14.58 -25.40 10.82
CA CYS A 82 15.87 -26.00 11.18
C CYS A 82 16.13 -26.06 12.70
N GLY A 83 15.13 -25.73 13.54
CA GLY A 83 15.22 -25.80 15.00
C GLY A 83 15.91 -24.60 15.67
N MET A 84 16.16 -23.51 14.94
CA MET A 84 16.74 -22.30 15.52
C MET A 84 15.73 -21.57 16.41
N SER A 85 16.18 -21.10 17.57
CA SER A 85 15.33 -20.26 18.43
C SER A 85 15.18 -18.85 17.89
N ARG A 86 14.03 -18.21 18.16
CA ARG A 86 13.76 -16.83 17.72
C ARG A 86 14.74 -15.81 18.28
N ALA A 87 15.14 -15.99 19.53
CA ALA A 87 16.13 -15.11 20.17
C ALA A 87 17.51 -15.23 19.51
N GLN A 88 17.90 -16.45 19.12
CA GLN A 88 19.14 -16.68 18.38
C GLN A 88 19.07 -16.02 16.99
N PHE A 89 17.98 -16.25 16.25
CA PHE A 89 17.78 -15.64 14.94
C PHE A 89 17.89 -14.11 14.99
N LEU A 90 17.19 -13.46 15.92
CA LEU A 90 17.22 -12.00 16.06
C LEU A 90 18.62 -11.44 16.37
N ARG A 91 19.49 -12.22 17.01
CA ARG A 91 20.88 -11.82 17.30
C ARG A 91 21.82 -12.02 16.11
N THR A 92 21.55 -13.01 15.26
CA THR A 92 22.45 -13.41 14.17
C THR A 92 21.99 -12.93 12.79
N ALA A 93 20.74 -12.49 12.65
CA ALA A 93 20.20 -12.02 11.38
C ALA A 93 20.89 -10.73 10.96
N GLU A 94 21.38 -10.70 9.71
CA GLU A 94 22.01 -9.52 9.15
C GLU A 94 20.98 -8.39 8.93
N PRO A 95 21.32 -7.13 9.27
CA PRO A 95 20.45 -6.00 9.02
C PRO A 95 20.33 -5.71 7.52
N LEU A 96 19.16 -5.22 7.12
CA LEU A 96 18.89 -4.81 5.75
C LEU A 96 18.74 -3.28 5.71
N ALA A 97 19.40 -2.64 4.75
CA ALA A 97 19.23 -1.22 4.46
C ALA A 97 17.77 -0.90 4.12
N ALA A 98 17.35 0.36 4.25
CA ALA A 98 15.97 0.77 4.03
C ALA A 98 15.46 0.34 2.64
N THR A 99 14.17 0.03 2.53
CA THR A 99 13.55 -0.04 1.20
C THR A 99 13.39 1.39 0.74
N GLU A 100 14.12 1.82 -0.28
CA GLU A 100 13.63 2.92 -1.10
C GLU A 100 12.38 2.38 -1.81
N MET A 101 11.21 2.85 -1.40
CA MET A 101 10.03 2.67 -2.22
C MET A 101 10.28 3.52 -3.46
N PRO A 102 10.47 2.92 -4.64
CA PRO A 102 10.57 3.71 -5.84
C PRO A 102 9.29 4.51 -5.96
N GLU A 103 9.43 5.77 -6.35
CA GLU A 103 8.32 6.58 -6.85
C GLU A 103 7.51 5.74 -7.84
N ALA A 104 6.18 5.96 -7.92
CA ALA A 104 5.29 5.14 -8.75
C ALA A 104 5.85 5.04 -10.18
N MET A 105 6.54 3.93 -10.48
CA MET A 105 7.26 3.81 -11.73
C MET A 105 6.24 3.59 -12.85
N MET A 106 6.38 4.31 -13.95
CA MET A 106 5.55 4.08 -15.12
C MET A 106 6.09 2.90 -15.93
N CYS A 107 5.21 2.19 -16.62
CA CYS A 107 5.61 1.14 -17.54
C CYS A 107 6.59 1.69 -18.58
N ARG A 108 7.71 1.00 -18.81
CA ARG A 108 8.71 1.38 -19.83
C ARG A 108 8.12 1.55 -21.24
N ILE A 109 6.99 0.88 -21.52
CA ILE A 109 6.29 0.95 -22.81
C ILE A 109 5.06 1.89 -22.75
N CYS A 110 4.44 2.07 -21.58
CA CYS A 110 3.18 2.82 -21.43
C CYS A 110 3.34 3.92 -20.39
N PRO A 111 3.62 5.17 -20.78
CA PRO A 111 3.85 6.26 -19.82
C PRO A 111 2.61 6.58 -18.98
N GLN A 112 1.41 6.25 -19.48
CA GLN A 112 0.13 6.47 -18.81
C GLN A 112 -0.35 5.24 -18.01
N ARG A 113 0.55 4.31 -17.70
CA ARG A 113 0.22 3.11 -16.95
C ARG A 113 1.26 2.83 -15.88
N PRO A 114 0.87 2.75 -14.60
CA PRO A 114 1.81 2.39 -13.54
C PRO A 114 2.36 0.97 -13.76
N ALA A 115 3.63 0.80 -13.45
CA ALA A 115 4.30 -0.48 -13.45
C ALA A 115 3.78 -1.32 -12.27
N LEU A 116 3.42 -2.57 -12.55
CA LEU A 116 2.99 -3.51 -11.51
C LEU A 116 4.19 -4.23 -10.88
N SER A 117 5.29 -4.37 -11.62
CA SER A 117 6.52 -5.02 -11.17
C SER A 117 7.65 -4.00 -11.15
N LEU A 118 8.28 -3.81 -9.99
CA LEU A 118 9.43 -2.92 -9.84
C LEU A 118 10.68 -3.45 -10.56
N GLN A 119 10.82 -4.78 -10.69
CA GLN A 119 11.95 -5.40 -11.37
C GLN A 119 11.90 -5.18 -12.89
N LEU A 120 10.75 -5.43 -13.50
CA LEU A 120 10.59 -5.32 -14.96
C LEU A 120 10.18 -3.91 -15.40
N VAL A 121 9.61 -3.12 -14.48
CA VAL A 121 9.05 -1.80 -14.74
C VAL A 121 8.02 -1.86 -15.89
N LEU A 122 7.12 -2.85 -15.81
CA LEU A 122 6.07 -3.09 -16.80
C LEU A 122 4.68 -3.02 -16.18
N CYS A 123 3.71 -2.48 -16.92
CA CYS A 123 2.30 -2.57 -16.56
C CYS A 123 1.83 -4.03 -16.57
N PHE A 124 0.68 -4.30 -15.95
CA PHE A 124 0.08 -5.64 -15.88
C PHE A 124 0.03 -6.37 -17.25
N ARG A 125 -0.40 -5.66 -18.31
CA ARG A 125 -0.54 -6.24 -19.65
C ARG A 125 0.80 -6.64 -20.25
N HIS A 126 1.79 -5.74 -20.24
CA HIS A 126 3.11 -6.02 -20.78
C HIS A 126 3.86 -7.07 -19.96
N ARG A 127 3.76 -7.03 -18.63
CA ARG A 127 4.31 -8.09 -17.78
C ARG A 127 3.79 -9.46 -18.17
N ASN A 128 2.48 -9.61 -18.37
CA ASN A 128 1.92 -10.91 -18.71
C ASN A 128 2.25 -11.34 -20.14
N ARG A 129 2.32 -10.40 -21.10
CA ARG A 129 2.83 -10.70 -22.46
C ARG A 129 4.27 -11.18 -22.42
N TRP A 130 5.13 -10.56 -21.61
CA TRP A 130 6.51 -10.98 -21.40
C TRP A 130 6.59 -12.39 -20.80
N LEU A 131 5.81 -12.67 -19.76
CA LEU A 131 5.76 -14.02 -19.18
C LEU A 131 5.26 -15.07 -20.18
N SER A 132 4.29 -14.73 -21.03
CA SER A 132 3.84 -15.60 -22.11
C SER A 132 4.88 -15.77 -23.22
N HIS A 133 5.70 -14.76 -23.48
CA HIS A 133 6.84 -14.83 -24.39
C HIS A 133 7.90 -15.80 -23.87
N LEU A 134 8.30 -15.67 -22.61
CA LEU A 134 9.27 -16.58 -21.96
C LEU A 134 8.83 -18.05 -21.95
N LYS A 135 7.52 -18.32 -21.88
CA LYS A 135 7.00 -19.69 -22.00
C LYS A 135 7.25 -20.30 -23.39
N ARG A 136 7.30 -19.47 -24.44
CA ARG A 136 7.58 -19.90 -25.82
C ARG A 136 9.07 -19.87 -26.15
N HIS A 137 9.83 -19.06 -25.43
CA HIS A 137 11.28 -18.86 -25.60
C HIS A 137 12.02 -19.02 -24.26
N PRO A 138 12.11 -20.26 -23.74
CA PRO A 138 12.84 -20.51 -22.51
C PRO A 138 14.35 -20.29 -22.71
N GLY A 139 15.00 -19.61 -21.76
CA GLY A 139 16.44 -19.30 -21.81
C GLY A 139 16.79 -17.88 -22.26
N GLY A 140 15.79 -17.04 -22.49
CA GLY A 140 15.99 -15.64 -22.86
C GLY A 140 16.62 -14.79 -21.77
N GLY A 141 17.79 -14.21 -22.06
CA GLY A 141 18.49 -13.26 -21.21
C GLY A 141 18.08 -11.80 -21.46
N VAL A 142 18.86 -10.86 -20.92
CA VAL A 142 18.61 -9.40 -21.02
C VAL A 142 18.44 -8.93 -22.47
N SER A 143 19.25 -9.43 -23.40
CA SER A 143 19.17 -9.03 -24.83
C SER A 143 17.86 -9.45 -25.51
N GLU A 144 17.22 -10.52 -25.05
CA GLU A 144 15.90 -10.91 -25.54
C GLU A 144 14.80 -10.03 -24.96
N PHE A 145 14.93 -9.65 -23.69
CA PHE A 145 14.00 -8.72 -23.06
C PHE A 145 14.00 -7.36 -23.76
N GLU A 146 15.17 -6.79 -24.06
CA GLU A 146 15.28 -5.50 -24.77
C GLU A 146 14.71 -5.57 -26.18
N ARG A 147 14.95 -6.68 -26.90
CA ARG A 147 14.35 -6.89 -28.23
C ARG A 147 12.82 -6.98 -28.14
N TRP A 148 12.32 -7.77 -27.19
CA TRP A 148 10.90 -7.91 -26.96
C TRP A 148 10.23 -6.58 -26.60
N LEU A 149 10.90 -5.75 -25.78
CA LEU A 149 10.43 -4.41 -25.41
C LEU A 149 10.24 -3.51 -26.63
N ALA A 150 11.21 -3.51 -27.56
CA ALA A 150 11.16 -2.70 -28.77
C ALA A 150 9.98 -3.04 -29.69
N ASP A 151 9.55 -4.31 -29.69
CA ASP A 151 8.44 -4.79 -30.52
C ASP A 151 7.05 -4.58 -29.89
N GLN A 152 6.98 -4.09 -28.64
CA GLN A 152 5.69 -3.96 -27.96
C GLN A 152 4.93 -2.69 -28.34
N PRO A 153 3.63 -2.80 -28.65
CA PRO A 153 2.80 -1.63 -28.84
C PRO A 153 2.52 -0.94 -27.50
N THR A 154 2.43 0.39 -27.53
CA THR A 154 1.91 1.19 -26.42
C THR A 154 0.41 0.97 -26.27
N LEU A 155 -0.09 1.10 -25.04
CA LEU A 155 -1.50 0.92 -24.69
C LEU A 155 -2.00 2.18 -23.96
N PRO A 156 -3.23 2.65 -24.24
CA PRO A 156 -3.78 3.83 -23.57
C PRO A 156 -3.91 3.58 -22.06
N GLY A 157 -3.74 4.63 -21.25
CA GLY A 157 -3.98 4.58 -19.81
C GLY A 157 -5.43 4.25 -19.47
N TYR A 158 -5.69 3.99 -18.18
CA TYR A 158 -7.06 3.80 -17.68
C TYR A 158 -7.64 5.07 -17.02
N GLY A 159 -6.92 6.19 -17.10
CA GLY A 159 -7.24 7.42 -16.39
C GLY A 159 -6.77 7.40 -14.93
N GLU A 160 -7.24 8.38 -14.19
CA GLU A 160 -6.97 8.56 -12.76
C GLU A 160 -7.80 7.62 -11.89
N CYS A 161 -7.38 7.45 -10.65
CA CYS A 161 -8.14 6.73 -9.64
C CYS A 161 -9.44 7.48 -9.30
N ARG A 162 -10.55 6.75 -9.23
CA ARG A 162 -11.89 7.26 -8.91
C ARG A 162 -12.14 7.47 -7.42
N ALA A 163 -11.17 7.13 -6.57
CA ALA A 163 -11.27 7.40 -5.14
C ALA A 163 -11.06 8.88 -4.89
N ASP A 164 -11.92 9.51 -4.10
CA ASP A 164 -11.79 10.92 -3.75
C ASP A 164 -10.38 11.22 -3.22
N VAL A 165 -9.83 12.36 -3.63
CA VAL A 165 -8.49 12.87 -3.28
C VAL A 165 -7.29 11.99 -3.67
N CYS A 166 -7.49 10.90 -4.41
CA CYS A 166 -6.40 10.07 -4.91
C CYS A 166 -5.90 10.60 -6.25
N ASP A 167 -4.62 10.96 -6.32
CA ASP A 167 -3.92 11.48 -7.50
C ASP A 167 -3.21 10.38 -8.32
N GLU A 168 -3.32 9.13 -7.90
CA GLU A 168 -2.70 7.98 -8.55
C GLU A 168 -3.42 7.54 -9.84
N LEU A 169 -2.67 6.98 -10.78
CA LEU A 169 -3.24 6.39 -11.99
C LEU A 169 -3.96 5.06 -11.72
N ALA A 170 -5.06 4.83 -12.43
CA ALA A 170 -5.77 3.57 -12.39
C ALA A 170 -4.94 2.43 -13.03
N VAL A 171 -4.90 1.28 -12.35
CA VAL A 171 -4.16 0.10 -12.83
C VAL A 171 -4.99 -0.77 -13.78
N SER A 172 -6.30 -0.52 -13.83
CA SER A 172 -7.27 -1.31 -14.58
C SER A 172 -8.53 -0.50 -14.94
N PRO A 173 -9.39 -0.99 -15.86
CA PRO A 173 -10.67 -0.37 -16.21
C PRO A 173 -11.67 -0.22 -15.06
N LEU A 174 -11.37 -0.76 -13.86
CA LEU A 174 -12.14 -0.44 -12.67
C LEU A 174 -12.00 1.04 -12.27
N GLY A 175 -10.99 1.74 -12.79
CA GLY A 175 -10.71 3.13 -12.44
C GLY A 175 -10.16 3.25 -11.03
N LEU A 176 -9.44 2.24 -10.53
CA LEU A 176 -8.84 2.25 -9.20
C LEU A 176 -7.33 2.08 -9.32
N CYS A 177 -6.57 2.80 -8.50
CA CYS A 177 -5.13 2.55 -8.35
C CYS A 177 -4.89 1.21 -7.64
N GLY A 178 -3.64 0.72 -7.64
CA GLY A 178 -3.33 -0.61 -7.08
C GLY A 178 -3.65 -0.76 -5.59
N VAL A 179 -3.58 0.32 -4.81
CA VAL A 179 -3.96 0.32 -3.39
C VAL A 179 -5.47 0.23 -3.24
N HIS A 180 -6.22 1.08 -3.94
CA HIS A 180 -7.67 1.11 -3.87
C HIS A 180 -8.33 -0.14 -4.47
N GLU A 181 -7.78 -0.72 -5.54
CA GLU A 181 -8.28 -1.98 -6.10
C GLU A 181 -8.17 -3.13 -5.08
N ARG A 182 -7.04 -3.22 -4.35
CA ARG A 182 -6.87 -4.21 -3.28
C ARG A 182 -7.84 -3.97 -2.11
N GLY A 183 -8.05 -2.71 -1.74
CA GLY A 183 -9.04 -2.33 -0.72
C GLY A 183 -10.46 -2.74 -1.12
N TYR A 184 -10.86 -2.39 -2.35
CA TYR A 184 -12.15 -2.75 -2.95
C TYR A 184 -12.40 -4.26 -2.96
N ILE A 185 -11.40 -5.06 -3.35
CA ILE A 185 -11.48 -6.52 -3.34
C ILE A 185 -11.63 -7.04 -1.90
N ARG A 186 -10.84 -6.52 -0.95
CA ARG A 186 -10.89 -6.95 0.46
C ARG A 186 -12.25 -6.64 1.10
N ALA A 187 -12.90 -5.56 0.69
CA ALA A 187 -14.25 -5.19 1.14
C ALA A 187 -15.37 -6.03 0.47
N GLY A 188 -15.03 -7.08 -0.29
CA GLY A 188 -16.02 -7.93 -0.95
C GLY A 188 -16.61 -7.34 -2.23
N ARG A 189 -15.96 -6.33 -2.84
CA ARG A 189 -16.40 -5.68 -4.10
C ARG A 189 -17.78 -5.02 -3.98
N PRO A 190 -17.96 -4.02 -3.10
CA PRO A 190 -19.23 -3.33 -2.94
C PRO A 190 -19.74 -2.76 -4.28
N GLY A 191 -21.01 -2.99 -4.62
CA GLY A 191 -21.58 -2.58 -5.91
C GLY A 191 -21.19 -3.45 -7.11
N GLY A 192 -20.31 -4.45 -6.93
CA GLY A 192 -20.13 -5.53 -7.89
C GLY A 192 -19.46 -5.16 -9.22
N ALA A 193 -18.76 -4.03 -9.32
CA ALA A 193 -17.99 -3.67 -10.50
C ALA A 193 -16.95 -4.75 -10.85
N LYS A 194 -16.91 -5.14 -12.13
CA LYS A 194 -16.07 -6.20 -12.67
C LYS A 194 -15.20 -5.69 -13.80
N LEU A 195 -14.03 -6.31 -13.94
CA LEU A 195 -13.18 -6.12 -15.09
C LEU A 195 -13.82 -6.76 -16.34
N PRO A 196 -13.51 -6.25 -17.55
CA PRO A 196 -13.89 -6.90 -18.79
C PRO A 196 -13.45 -8.37 -18.81
N LYS A 197 -14.26 -9.27 -19.39
CA LYS A 197 -14.01 -10.73 -19.40
C LYS A 197 -12.61 -11.10 -19.91
N ASN A 198 -12.11 -10.38 -20.91
CA ASN A 198 -10.80 -10.61 -21.53
C ASN A 198 -9.69 -9.71 -20.96
N PHE A 199 -9.90 -9.17 -19.75
CA PHE A 199 -8.89 -8.32 -19.12
C PHE A 199 -7.63 -9.10 -18.74
N PHE A 200 -7.81 -10.34 -18.29
CA PHE A 200 -6.73 -11.25 -17.92
C PHE A 200 -6.25 -12.12 -19.09
N ALA A 201 -6.97 -12.14 -20.20
CA ALA A 201 -6.54 -12.82 -21.42
C ALA A 201 -5.36 -12.05 -22.02
N THR A 202 -4.21 -12.70 -22.08
CA THR A 202 -2.99 -12.23 -22.76
C THR A 202 -3.07 -12.43 -24.25
#